data_AF-A0A1W9TL42-F1
#
_entry.id   AF-A0A1W9TL42-F1
#
_cell.length_a   1.000
_cell.length_b   1.000
_cell.length_c   1.000
_cell.angle_alpha   90.00
_cell.angle_beta   90.00
_cell.angle_gamma   90.00
#
_symmetry.space_group_name_H-M   'P 1'
#
loop_
_entity.id
_entity.type
_entity.pdbx_description
1 polymer ?
#
loop_
_entity_poly.entity_id
_entity_poly.type
_entity_poly.pdbx_seq_one_letter_code
_entity_poly.pdbx_strand_id
1 'polypeptide(L)'
;MERRTYNITYFQRKKEKIVKISIYIILIFMSLPIILSYLWLILSSFSKGMKYGIIPTNLTLEHWRFLWESVEGYPNIWSVTFNTFLVAFLVMAFEVFVSSFAGYALSRFKFRGRVTIL
;
A
#
# COMPACT_ATOMS: atom_id res chain seq x y z
N MET A 1 -18.34 -36.07 -17.95
CA MET A 1 -18.32 -34.70 -17.37
C MET A 1 -18.67 -33.71 -18.46
N GLU A 2 -19.95 -33.37 -18.61
CA GLU A 2 -20.39 -32.33 -19.56
C GLU A 2 -20.00 -30.94 -19.04
N ARG A 3 -19.19 -30.21 -19.82
CA ARG A 3 -18.97 -28.79 -19.58
C ARG A 3 -20.22 -28.04 -20.04
N ARG A 4 -21.07 -27.60 -19.09
CA ARG A 4 -22.12 -26.61 -19.38
C ARG A 4 -21.46 -25.32 -19.88
N THR A 5 -21.45 -25.12 -21.19
CA THR A 5 -21.08 -23.86 -21.82
C THR A 5 -22.26 -22.91 -21.68
N TYR A 6 -22.14 -21.96 -20.76
CA TYR A 6 -23.11 -20.88 -20.65
C TYR A 6 -22.95 -19.97 -21.87
N ASN A 7 -23.89 -20.05 -22.82
CA ASN A 7 -23.95 -19.14 -23.95
C ASN A 7 -24.47 -17.79 -23.47
N ILE A 8 -23.55 -16.88 -23.16
CA ILE A 8 -23.86 -15.54 -22.66
C ILE A 8 -24.43 -14.70 -23.82
N THR A 9 -25.68 -14.24 -23.68
CA THR A 9 -26.36 -13.43 -24.68
C THR A 9 -25.65 -12.07 -24.84
N TYR A 10 -25.65 -11.49 -26.04
CA TYR A 10 -25.00 -10.20 -26.36
C TYR A 10 -25.25 -9.09 -25.31
N PHE A 11 -26.48 -8.97 -24.81
CA PHE A 11 -26.87 -7.99 -23.79
C PHE A 11 -26.20 -8.20 -22.43
N GLN A 12 -25.98 -9.46 -22.01
CA GLN A 12 -25.27 -9.77 -20.77
C GLN A 12 -23.79 -9.39 -20.89
N ARG A 13 -23.16 -9.67 -22.04
CA ARG A 13 -21.76 -9.31 -22.31
C ARG A 13 -21.54 -7.79 -22.35
N LYS A 14 -22.49 -7.03 -22.90
CA LYS A 14 -22.47 -5.55 -22.92
C LYS A 14 -22.66 -4.95 -21.52
N LYS A 15 -23.59 -5.50 -20.71
CA LYS A 15 -23.80 -5.10 -19.31
C LYS A 15 -22.55 -5.34 -18.45
N GLU A 16 -21.92 -6.51 -18.57
CA GLU A 16 -20.68 -6.83 -17.86
C GLU A 16 -19.53 -5.88 -18.24
N LYS A 17 -19.41 -5.54 -19.53
CA LYS A 17 -18.39 -4.59 -20.00
C LYS A 17 -18.60 -3.19 -19.40
N ILE A 18 -19.85 -2.72 -19.33
CA ILE A 18 -20.19 -1.42 -18.73
C ILE A 18 -19.90 -1.42 -17.22
N VAL A 19 -20.27 -2.49 -16.50
CA VAL A 19 -19.99 -2.62 -15.07
C VAL A 19 -18.48 -2.62 -14.82
N LYS A 20 -17.70 -3.39 -15.61
CA LYS A 20 -16.23 -3.40 -15.50
C LYS A 20 -15.63 -2.03 -15.76
N ILE A 21 -16.05 -1.33 -16.82
CA ILE A 21 -15.59 0.04 -17.12
C ILE A 21 -15.91 0.98 -15.95
N SER A 22 -17.12 0.88 -15.39
CA SER A 22 -17.54 1.71 -14.25
C SER A 22 -16.66 1.45 -13.01
N ILE A 23 -16.35 0.19 -12.72
CA ILE A 23 -15.42 -0.19 -11.63
C ILE A 23 -14.03 0.40 -11.88
N TYR A 24 -13.50 0.31 -13.10
CA TYR A 24 -12.19 0.89 -13.42
C TYR A 24 -12.18 2.41 -13.28
N ILE A 25 -13.24 3.10 -13.71
CA ILE A 25 -13.35 4.55 -13.55
C ILE A 25 -13.32 4.93 -12.07
N ILE A 26 -14.07 4.23 -11.21
CA ILE A 26 -14.09 4.48 -9.76
C ILE A 26 -12.70 4.22 -9.16
N LEU A 27 -12.06 3.10 -9.50
CA LEU A 27 -10.71 2.78 -9.02
C LEU A 27 -9.68 3.84 -9.45
N ILE A 28 -9.70 4.25 -10.72
CA ILE A 28 -8.82 5.31 -11.22
C ILE A 28 -9.09 6.61 -10.47
N PHE A 29 -10.34 7.02 -10.35
CA PHE A 29 -10.70 8.25 -9.66
C PHE A 29 -10.28 8.25 -8.18
N MET A 30 -10.44 7.14 -7.47
CA MET A 30 -9.99 7.01 -6.08
C MET A 30 -8.46 6.96 -5.95
N SER A 31 -7.77 6.34 -6.90
CA SER A 31 -6.30 6.23 -6.88
C SER A 31 -5.58 7.51 -7.35
N LEU A 32 -6.20 8.31 -8.21
CA LEU A 32 -5.60 9.49 -8.83
C LEU A 32 -5.04 10.49 -7.80
N PRO A 33 -5.78 10.90 -6.75
CA PRO A 33 -5.25 11.82 -5.74
C PRO A 33 -4.01 11.28 -5.03
N ILE A 34 -3.96 9.97 -4.78
CA ILE A 34 -2.83 9.30 -4.14
C ILE A 34 -1.62 9.35 -5.07
N ILE A 35 -1.79 8.96 -6.33
CA ILE A 35 -0.72 8.97 -7.34
C ILE A 35 -0.17 10.38 -7.53
N LEU A 36 -1.04 11.39 -7.66
CA LEU A 36 -0.64 12.79 -7.82
C LEU A 36 0.14 13.29 -6.58
N SER A 37 -0.29 12.91 -5.37
CA SER A 37 0.39 13.29 -4.13
C SER A 37 1.80 12.69 -4.04
N TYR A 38 1.97 11.41 -4.42
CA TYR A 38 3.30 10.79 -4.46
C TYR A 38 4.18 11.38 -5.56
N LEU A 39 3.62 11.62 -6.74
CA LEU A 39 4.34 12.23 -7.85
C LEU A 39 4.83 13.64 -7.47
N TRP A 40 4.00 14.40 -6.78
CA TRP A 40 4.36 15.70 -6.23
C TRP A 40 5.49 15.63 -5.19
N LEU A 41 5.42 14.66 -4.25
CA LEU A 41 6.47 14.45 -3.25
C LEU A 41 7.82 14.13 -3.90
N ILE A 42 7.82 13.23 -4.91
CA ILE A 42 9.04 12.86 -5.63
C ILE A 42 9.61 14.09 -6.35
N LEU A 43 8.79 14.81 -7.13
CA LEU A 43 9.25 16.00 -7.85
C LEU A 43 9.80 17.07 -6.90
N SER A 44 9.13 17.28 -5.76
CA SER A 44 9.58 18.21 -4.73
C SER A 44 10.93 17.81 -4.14
N SER A 45 11.14 16.52 -3.85
CA SER A 45 12.39 16.00 -3.30
C SER A 45 13.59 16.21 -4.23
N PHE A 46 13.38 16.20 -5.55
CA PHE A 46 14.43 16.43 -6.54
C PHE A 46 14.48 17.88 -7.04
N SER A 47 13.72 18.81 -6.48
CA SER A 47 13.71 20.21 -6.93
C SER A 47 14.30 21.16 -5.90
N LYS A 48 15.00 22.22 -6.33
CA LYS A 48 15.40 23.32 -5.44
C LYS A 48 14.21 24.13 -4.94
N GLY A 49 13.09 24.10 -5.66
CA GLY A 49 11.88 24.83 -5.31
C GLY A 49 10.79 24.63 -6.35
N MET A 50 9.53 24.72 -5.90
CA MET A 50 8.35 24.52 -6.73
C MET A 50 7.74 25.86 -7.16
N LYS A 51 7.71 26.13 -8.47
CA LYS A 51 6.99 27.26 -9.05
C LYS A 51 5.49 26.96 -9.08
N TYR A 52 4.68 27.91 -8.61
CA TYR A 52 3.23 27.76 -8.45
C TYR A 52 2.81 26.52 -7.62
N GLY A 53 3.73 25.98 -6.81
CA GLY A 53 3.49 24.80 -6.00
C GLY A 53 3.45 23.47 -6.75
N ILE A 54 3.66 23.41 -8.06
CA ILE A 54 3.53 22.15 -8.84
C ILE A 54 4.63 21.92 -9.88
N ILE A 55 5.30 22.98 -10.36
CA ILE A 55 6.31 22.86 -11.41
C ILE A 55 7.71 22.96 -10.78
N PRO A 56 8.58 21.94 -10.92
CA PRO A 56 9.94 22.02 -10.42
C PRO A 56 10.73 23.07 -11.19
N THR A 57 11.50 23.90 -10.49
CA THR A 57 12.32 24.96 -11.13
C THR A 57 13.65 24.42 -11.63
N ASN A 58 14.45 23.84 -10.73
CA ASN A 58 15.75 23.26 -11.01
C ASN A 58 15.83 21.88 -10.35
N LEU A 59 16.37 20.89 -11.06
CA LEU A 59 16.64 19.57 -10.49
C LEU A 59 17.91 19.63 -9.61
N THR A 60 17.84 19.03 -8.42
CA THR A 60 18.93 18.98 -7.44
C THR A 60 18.86 17.70 -6.61
N LEU A 61 19.99 17.32 -6.03
CA LEU A 61 20.12 16.24 -5.04
C LEU A 61 20.47 16.77 -3.64
N GLU A 62 20.46 18.08 -3.46
CA GLU A 62 20.85 18.72 -2.20
C GLU A 62 19.97 18.28 -1.02
N HIS A 63 18.67 18.06 -1.23
CA HIS A 63 17.78 17.55 -0.18
C HIS A 63 18.09 16.12 0.26
N TRP A 64 18.94 15.38 -0.45
CA TRP A 64 19.35 14.01 -0.09
C TRP A 64 20.62 13.98 0.77
N ARG A 65 21.23 15.13 1.05
CA ARG A 65 22.50 15.21 1.77
C ARG A 65 22.43 14.69 3.21
N PHE A 66 21.26 14.75 3.83
CA PHE A 66 20.99 14.18 5.17
C PHE A 66 21.20 12.66 5.26
N LEU A 67 21.27 11.95 4.13
CA LEU A 67 21.56 10.52 4.13
C LEU A 67 23.02 10.22 4.52
N TRP A 68 23.93 11.17 4.29
CA TRP A 68 25.37 10.98 4.48
C TRP A 68 25.99 12.02 5.41
N GLU A 69 25.38 13.20 5.54
CA GLU A 69 25.83 14.27 6.42
C GLU A 69 24.98 14.35 7.70
N SER A 70 25.64 14.74 8.79
CA SER A 70 24.96 15.07 10.04
C SER A 70 24.28 16.43 9.93
N VAL A 71 22.98 16.46 10.18
CA VAL A 71 22.19 17.69 10.23
C VAL A 71 22.11 18.14 11.68
N GLU A 72 22.59 19.35 11.97
CA GLU A 72 22.55 19.89 13.34
C GLU A 72 21.12 19.89 13.89
N GLY A 73 20.96 19.41 15.12
CA GLY A 73 19.67 19.32 15.80
C GLY A 73 18.82 18.10 15.45
N TYR A 74 19.26 17.23 14.52
CA TYR A 74 18.54 16.01 14.15
C TYR A 74 19.40 14.74 14.34
N PRO A 75 18.79 13.63 14.81
CA PRO A 75 19.49 12.35 14.88
C PRO A 75 19.79 11.82 13.47
N ASN A 76 20.82 10.96 13.38
CA ASN A 76 21.16 10.29 12.13
C ASN A 76 19.96 9.46 11.62
N ILE A 77 19.58 9.67 10.35
CA ILE A 77 18.41 9.02 9.76
C ILE A 77 18.51 7.50 9.78
N TRP A 78 19.69 6.92 9.60
CA TRP A 78 19.89 5.47 9.59
C TRP A 78 19.64 4.85 10.95
N SER A 79 20.05 5.53 12.03
CA SER A 79 19.77 5.07 13.40
C SER A 79 18.27 5.05 13.68
N VAL A 80 17.55 6.12 13.30
CA VAL A 80 16.10 6.21 13.48
C VAL A 80 15.36 5.18 12.62
N THR A 81 15.78 5.03 11.37
CA THR A 81 15.22 4.06 10.43
C THR A 81 15.43 2.63 10.91
N PHE A 82 16.63 2.29 11.39
CA PHE A 82 16.94 0.96 11.90
C PHE A 82 16.14 0.64 13.17
N ASN A 83 16.01 1.60 14.08
CA ASN A 83 15.17 1.42 15.27
C ASN A 83 13.71 1.14 14.88
N THR A 84 13.16 1.91 13.94
CA THR A 84 11.78 1.74 13.47
C THR A 84 11.60 0.40 12.76
N PHE A 85 12.56 0.02 11.91
CA PHE A 85 12.58 -1.27 11.24
C PHE A 85 12.62 -2.43 12.24
N LEU A 86 13.47 -2.35 13.25
CA LEU A 86 13.59 -3.38 14.28
C LEU A 86 12.28 -3.54 15.06
N VAL A 87 11.66 -2.43 15.46
CA VAL A 87 10.36 -2.46 16.15
C VAL A 87 9.29 -3.08 15.27
N ALA A 88 9.14 -2.61 14.02
CA ALA A 88 8.15 -3.15 13.09
C ALA A 88 8.36 -4.64 12.81
N PHE A 89 9.61 -5.07 12.65
CA PHE A 89 9.97 -6.47 12.43
C PHE A 89 9.61 -7.34 13.63
N LEU A 90 9.95 -6.90 14.85
CA LEU A 90 9.64 -7.65 16.07
C LEU A 90 8.12 -7.75 16.27
N VAL A 91 7.39 -6.66 16.10
CA VAL A 91 5.91 -6.67 16.21
C VAL A 91 5.31 -7.66 15.21
N MET A 92 5.71 -7.59 13.94
CA MET A 92 5.24 -8.50 12.90
C MET A 92 5.59 -9.96 13.21
N ALA A 93 6.81 -10.25 13.67
CA ALA A 93 7.22 -11.61 14.03
C ALA A 93 6.40 -12.17 15.20
N PHE A 94 6.18 -11.38 16.25
CA PHE A 94 5.36 -11.78 17.39
C PHE A 94 3.89 -11.96 17.00
N GLU A 95 3.35 -11.06 16.18
CA GLU A 95 1.97 -11.14 15.70
C GLU A 95 1.75 -12.40 14.87
N VAL A 96 2.63 -12.70 13.93
CA VAL A 96 2.57 -13.93 13.13
C VAL A 96 2.70 -15.16 14.02
N PHE A 97 3.63 -15.17 14.97
CA PHE A 97 3.83 -16.29 15.89
C PHE A 97 2.57 -16.60 16.70
N VAL A 98 2.00 -15.59 17.37
CA VAL A 98 0.79 -15.74 18.20
C VAL A 98 -0.44 -16.07 17.33
N SER A 99 -0.63 -15.33 16.24
CA SER A 99 -1.77 -15.54 15.33
C SER A 99 -1.73 -16.90 14.67
N SER A 100 -0.55 -17.46 14.41
CA SER A 100 -0.41 -18.82 13.87
C SER A 100 -0.89 -19.88 14.86
N PHE A 101 -0.61 -19.75 16.16
CA PHE A 101 -1.16 -20.67 17.16
C PHE A 101 -2.67 -20.54 17.28
N ALA A 102 -3.19 -19.31 17.32
CA ALA A 102 -4.63 -19.07 17.37
C ALA A 102 -5.34 -19.62 16.13
N GLY A 103 -4.80 -19.33 14.94
CA GLY A 103 -5.31 -19.84 13.66
C GLY A 103 -5.23 -21.35 13.56
N TYR A 104 -4.13 -21.97 14.01
CA TYR A 104 -4.01 -23.43 14.07
C TYR A 104 -5.08 -24.02 14.98
N ALA A 105 -5.26 -23.46 16.18
CA ALA A 105 -6.25 -23.96 17.13
C ALA A 105 -7.69 -23.85 16.60
N LEU A 106 -8.05 -22.71 16.01
CA LEU A 106 -9.35 -22.52 15.35
C LEU A 106 -9.55 -23.48 14.16
N SER A 107 -8.49 -23.78 13.41
CA SER A 107 -8.58 -24.64 12.23
C SER A 107 -8.72 -26.13 12.59
N ARG A 108 -8.05 -26.62 13.65
CA ARG A 108 -7.95 -28.06 13.95
C ARG A 108 -8.72 -28.53 15.18
N PHE A 109 -8.84 -27.72 16.24
CA PHE A 109 -9.52 -28.16 17.46
C PHE A 109 -11.02 -27.86 17.43
N LYS A 110 -11.82 -28.79 17.97
CA LYS A 110 -13.27 -28.62 18.16
C LYS A 110 -13.52 -28.23 19.63
N PHE A 111 -13.82 -26.97 19.89
CA PHE A 111 -14.14 -26.46 21.23
C PHE A 111 -15.44 -25.65 21.24
N ARG A 112 -16.09 -25.58 22.41
CA ARG A 112 -17.32 -24.81 22.63
C ARG A 112 -16.98 -23.31 22.48
N GLY A 113 -17.62 -22.62 21.53
CA GLY A 113 -17.36 -21.22 21.18
C GLY A 113 -16.66 -20.99 19.84
N ARG A 114 -16.19 -22.03 19.16
CA ARG A 114 -15.51 -21.92 17.84
C ARG A 114 -16.35 -21.22 16.76
N VAL A 115 -17.66 -21.45 16.73
CA VAL A 115 -18.57 -20.87 15.72
C VAL A 115 -18.90 -19.40 16.01
N THR A 116 -18.73 -18.95 17.26
CA THR A 116 -18.98 -17.55 17.64
C THR A 116 -17.77 -16.65 17.39
N ILE A 117 -16.57 -17.22 17.34
CA ILE A 117 -15.30 -16.52 17.07
C ILE A 117 -15.00 -16.46 15.56
N LEU A 118 -15.51 -17.40 14.78
CA LEU A 118 -15.46 -17.41 13.31
C LEU A 118 -16.47 -16.43 12.71
#